data_AF-A0A382HQ99-F1
#
_entry.id   AF-A0A382HQ99-F1
#
_cell.length_a   1.000
_cell.length_b   1.000
_cell.length_c   1.000
_cell.angle_alpha   90.00
_cell.angle_beta   90.00
_cell.angle_gamma   90.00
#
_symmetry.space_group_name_H-M   'P 1'
#
loop_
_entity.id
_entity.type
_entity.pdbx_description
1 polymer ?
#
loop_
_entity_poly.entity_id
_entity_poly.type
_entity_poly.pdbx_seq_one_letter_code
_entity_poly.pdbx_strand_id
1 'polypeptide(L)'
;MGSGEFNFTDKEFIDVLNVVCAMDMGPGEEYTPITTMDEQLNIQRFDSMGILLFFIWVAELFGISESKIEEFMTKKTFTIRAVADFVKAEATRSYSYAQAEEYAKRCF
;
A
#
# COMPACT_ATOMS: atom_id res chain seq x y z
N MET A 1 -18.49 -6.78 18.51
CA MET A 1 -17.89 -5.73 17.65
C MET A 1 -16.42 -5.67 17.99
N GLY A 2 -15.60 -6.51 17.34
CA GLY A 2 -14.15 -6.38 17.45
C GLY A 2 -13.72 -5.45 16.34
N SER A 3 -13.35 -4.21 16.69
CA SER A 3 -12.56 -3.34 15.84
C SER A 3 -11.27 -4.08 15.57
N GLY A 4 -11.15 -4.67 14.39
CA GLY A 4 -9.91 -5.24 13.96
C GLY A 4 -8.92 -4.09 13.75
N GLU A 5 -8.02 -3.90 14.71
CA GLU A 5 -6.99 -2.88 14.62
C GLU A 5 -5.97 -3.32 13.58
N PHE A 6 -5.64 -2.42 12.66
CA PHE A 6 -4.53 -2.60 11.74
C PHE A 6 -3.23 -2.73 12.54
N ASN A 7 -2.72 -3.96 12.67
CA ASN A 7 -1.60 -4.30 13.57
C ASN A 7 -0.33 -4.72 12.83
N PHE A 8 -0.09 -4.18 11.63
CA PHE A 8 1.16 -4.40 10.92
C PHE A 8 2.29 -3.64 11.63
N THR A 9 3.39 -4.34 11.87
CA THR A 9 4.68 -3.69 12.15
C THR A 9 5.15 -2.92 10.92
N ASP A 10 6.03 -1.93 11.14
CA ASP A 10 6.64 -1.16 10.05
C ASP A 10 7.28 -2.07 8.99
N LYS A 11 7.93 -3.14 9.43
CA LYS A 11 8.52 -4.15 8.53
C LYS A 11 7.46 -4.88 7.71
N GLU A 12 6.40 -5.38 8.32
CA GLU A 12 5.34 -6.10 7.60
C GLU A 12 4.62 -5.18 6.62
N PHE A 13 4.44 -3.90 6.97
CA PHE A 13 3.86 -2.93 6.06
C PHE A 13 4.75 -2.66 4.85
N ILE A 14 6.06 -2.45 5.06
CA ILE A 14 7.04 -2.33 3.99
C ILE A 14 7.02 -3.58 3.10
N ASP A 15 6.99 -4.78 3.68
CA ASP A 15 6.95 -6.04 2.93
C ASP A 15 5.70 -6.14 2.05
N VAL A 16 4.52 -5.69 2.51
CA VAL A 16 3.30 -5.61 1.69
C VAL A 16 3.44 -4.60 0.56
N LEU A 17 3.94 -3.39 0.85
CA LEU A 17 4.11 -2.38 -0.19
C LEU A 17 5.13 -2.80 -1.26
N ASN A 18 6.21 -3.47 -0.85
CA ASN A 18 7.19 -4.03 -1.77
C ASN A 18 6.56 -5.04 -2.74
N VAL A 19 5.63 -5.86 -2.27
CA VAL A 19 4.87 -6.79 -3.13
C VAL A 19 4.01 -6.01 -4.14
N VAL A 20 3.27 -5.00 -3.68
CA VAL A 20 2.41 -4.19 -4.57
C VAL A 20 3.26 -3.45 -5.61
N CYS A 21 4.38 -2.85 -5.23
CA CYS A 21 5.27 -2.18 -6.17
C CYS A 21 5.95 -3.14 -7.15
N ALA A 22 6.35 -4.34 -6.71
CA ALA A 22 6.94 -5.35 -7.58
C ALA A 22 5.95 -5.88 -8.63
N MET A 23 4.64 -5.87 -8.34
CA MET A 23 3.59 -6.27 -9.27
C MET A 23 3.40 -5.30 -10.43
N ASP A 24 3.73 -4.02 -10.25
CA ASP A 24 3.58 -2.99 -11.29
C ASP A 24 4.79 -2.96 -12.25
N MET A 25 5.81 -3.79 -12.01
CA MET A 25 7.02 -3.83 -12.84
C MET A 25 6.76 -4.53 -14.18
N GLY A 26 7.14 -3.86 -15.27
CA GLY A 26 7.08 -4.43 -16.61
C GLY A 26 8.14 -5.52 -16.85
N PRO A 27 8.01 -6.31 -17.94
CA PRO A 27 9.01 -7.31 -18.32
C PRO A 27 10.40 -6.68 -18.51
N GLY A 28 11.37 -7.10 -17.69
CA GLY A 28 12.75 -6.62 -17.77
C GLY A 28 13.06 -5.41 -16.89
N GLU A 29 12.11 -4.95 -16.09
CA GLU A 29 12.35 -3.87 -15.13
C GLU A 29 12.82 -4.42 -13.76
N GLU A 30 13.79 -3.74 -13.14
CA GLU A 30 14.31 -4.12 -11.82
C GLU A 30 13.69 -3.27 -10.71
N TYR A 31 12.97 -3.93 -9.80
CA TYR A 31 12.43 -3.30 -8.61
C TYR A 31 13.52 -3.04 -7.57
N THR A 32 13.56 -1.82 -7.02
CA THR A 32 14.38 -1.51 -5.84
C THR A 32 13.48 -1.49 -4.61
N PRO A 33 13.62 -2.45 -3.68
CA PRO A 33 12.77 -2.53 -2.51
C PRO A 33 12.90 -1.32 -1.60
N ILE A 34 11.76 -0.91 -1.04
CA ILE A 34 11.68 -0.01 0.11
C ILE A 34 12.29 -0.71 1.32
N THR A 35 13.14 0.00 2.06
CA THR A 35 13.83 -0.52 3.25
C THR A 35 13.49 0.21 4.53
N THR A 36 12.96 1.44 4.45
CA THR A 36 12.65 2.27 5.62
C THR A 36 11.31 3.02 5.47
N MET A 37 10.69 3.35 6.61
CA MET A 37 9.44 4.12 6.66
C MET A 37 9.59 5.59 6.24
N ASP A 38 10.82 6.12 6.27
CA ASP A 38 11.12 7.52 5.97
C ASP A 38 11.43 7.74 4.49
N GLU A 39 11.51 6.66 3.71
CA GLU A 39 11.63 6.75 2.27
C GLU A 39 10.39 7.41 1.66
N GLN A 40 10.61 8.20 0.61
CA GLN A 40 9.50 8.60 -0.25
C GLN A 40 9.13 7.41 -1.12
N LEU A 41 7.84 7.14 -1.25
CA LEU A 41 7.32 6.33 -2.33
C LEU A 41 7.87 6.97 -3.61
N ASN A 42 8.70 6.23 -4.34
CA ASN A 42 9.42 6.77 -5.49
C ASN A 42 8.46 6.95 -6.66
N ILE A 43 7.64 7.98 -6.53
CA ILE A 43 6.57 8.38 -7.44
C ILE A 43 7.12 8.73 -8.82
N GLN A 44 8.38 9.15 -8.92
CA GLN A 44 9.00 9.43 -10.22
C GLN A 44 9.22 8.17 -11.06
N ARG A 45 9.18 6.97 -10.46
CA ARG A 45 9.20 5.70 -11.19
C ARG A 45 7.82 5.27 -11.67
N PHE A 46 6.75 5.84 -11.10
CA PHE A 46 5.39 5.58 -11.51
C PHE A 46 4.91 6.72 -12.40
N ASP A 47 4.51 6.43 -13.63
CA ASP A 47 3.68 7.39 -14.36
C ASP A 47 2.41 7.69 -13.54
N SER A 48 1.72 8.79 -13.81
CA SER A 48 0.51 9.18 -13.08
C SER A 48 -0.54 8.05 -12.98
N MET A 49 -0.51 7.11 -13.94
CA MET A 49 -1.29 5.87 -13.94
C MET A 49 -0.80 4.84 -12.90
N GLY A 50 0.51 4.61 -12.78
CA GLY A 50 1.08 3.64 -11.83
C GLY A 50 0.85 4.05 -10.37
N ILE A 51 0.90 5.36 -10.08
CA ILE A 51 0.56 5.88 -8.73
C ILE A 51 -0.90 5.58 -8.40
N LEU A 52 -1.79 5.81 -9.36
CA LEU A 52 -3.22 5.58 -9.18
C LEU A 52 -3.49 4.08 -8.96
N LEU A 53 -2.90 3.21 -9.79
CA LEU A 53 -3.03 1.76 -9.66
C LEU A 53 -2.48 1.28 -8.31
N PHE A 54 -1.32 1.76 -7.88
CA PHE A 54 -0.76 1.46 -6.56
C PHE A 54 -1.77 1.77 -5.45
N PHE A 55 -2.37 2.96 -5.45
CA PHE A 55 -3.33 3.33 -4.41
C PHE A 55 -4.65 2.57 -4.51
N ILE A 56 -5.10 2.19 -5.71
CA ILE A 56 -6.25 1.29 -5.89
C ILE A 56 -5.98 -0.07 -5.25
N TRP A 57 -4.80 -0.66 -5.49
CA TRP A 57 -4.41 -1.94 -4.88
C TRP A 57 -4.34 -1.86 -3.36
N VAL A 58 -3.73 -0.78 -2.82
CA VAL A 58 -3.73 -0.52 -1.38
C VAL A 58 -5.15 -0.38 -0.84
N ALA A 59 -6.04 0.30 -1.55
CA ALA A 59 -7.42 0.49 -1.15
C ALA A 59 -8.21 -0.83 -1.10
N GLU A 60 -8.06 -1.67 -2.13
CA GLU A 60 -8.64 -3.01 -2.18
C GLU A 60 -8.14 -3.90 -1.03
N LEU A 61 -6.83 -3.88 -0.78
CA LEU A 61 -6.18 -4.68 0.27
C LEU A 61 -6.67 -4.30 1.68
N PHE A 62 -6.97 -3.03 1.93
CA PHE A 62 -7.34 -2.54 3.27
C PHE A 62 -8.81 -2.12 3.39
N GLY A 63 -9.60 -2.28 2.32
CA GLY A 63 -11.00 -1.87 2.28
C GLY A 63 -11.19 -0.36 2.44
N ILE A 64 -10.29 0.44 1.87
CA ILE A 64 -10.38 1.91 1.89
C ILE A 64 -11.24 2.35 0.70
N SER A 65 -12.12 3.33 0.88
CA SER A 65 -12.93 3.83 -0.24
C SER A 65 -12.10 4.68 -1.20
N GLU A 66 -12.42 4.63 -2.49
CA GLU A 66 -11.74 5.44 -3.52
C GLU A 66 -11.75 6.94 -3.18
N SER A 67 -12.84 7.46 -2.62
CA SER A 67 -12.94 8.86 -2.20
C SER A 67 -11.87 9.27 -1.18
N LYS A 68 -11.44 8.36 -0.29
CA LYS A 68 -10.40 8.62 0.71
C LYS A 68 -9.01 8.60 0.09
N ILE A 69 -8.82 7.76 -0.92
CA ILE A 69 -7.60 7.73 -1.72
C ILE A 69 -7.44 9.03 -2.49
N GLU A 70 -8.50 9.50 -3.17
CA GLU A 70 -8.48 10.76 -3.90
C GLU A 70 -8.10 11.93 -2.97
N GLU A 71 -8.73 11.99 -1.78
CA GLU A 71 -8.40 12.99 -0.76
C GLU A 71 -6.93 12.91 -0.34
N PHE A 72 -6.41 11.71 -0.07
CA PHE A 72 -5.00 11.50 0.29
C PHE A 72 -4.04 11.94 -0.82
N MET A 73 -4.36 11.61 -2.08
CA MET A 73 -3.54 11.97 -3.24
C MET A 73 -3.42 13.49 -3.44
N THR A 74 -4.41 14.28 -2.98
CA THR A 74 -4.30 15.75 -3.02
C THR A 74 -3.21 16.32 -2.11
N LYS A 75 -2.79 15.59 -1.07
CA LYS A 75 -1.80 16.04 -0.08
C LYS A 75 -0.36 16.05 -0.61
N LYS A 76 -0.11 15.43 -1.78
CA LYS A 76 1.18 15.37 -2.50
C LYS A 76 2.39 14.92 -1.66
N THR A 77 2.15 14.30 -0.51
CA THR A 77 3.19 13.82 0.41
C THR A 77 3.02 12.33 0.56
N PHE A 78 3.99 11.58 0.07
CA PHE A 78 3.86 10.13 -0.11
C PHE A 78 5.06 9.40 0.50
N THR A 79 5.47 9.78 1.71
CA THR A 79 6.40 8.95 2.48
C THR A 79 5.71 7.65 2.87
N ILE A 80 6.48 6.58 3.01
CA ILE A 80 5.93 5.27 3.42
C ILE A 80 5.20 5.39 4.76
N ARG A 81 5.72 6.19 5.68
CA ARG A 81 5.06 6.56 6.93
C ARG A 81 3.71 7.24 6.72
N ALA A 82 3.61 8.21 5.81
CA ALA A 82 2.33 8.87 5.52
C ALA A 82 1.30 7.91 4.93
N VAL A 83 1.72 6.96 4.08
CA VAL A 83 0.84 5.90 3.55
C VAL A 83 0.41 4.96 4.68
N ALA A 84 1.32 4.57 5.58
CA ALA A 84 1.01 3.72 6.73
C ALA A 84 0.01 4.38 7.68
N ASP A 85 0.20 5.66 7.99
CA ASP A 85 -0.68 6.42 8.87
C ASP A 85 -2.07 6.59 8.23
N PHE A 86 -2.12 6.81 6.92
CA PHE A 86 -3.37 6.85 6.17
C PHE A 86 -4.11 5.51 6.20
N VAL A 87 -3.42 4.41 5.91
CA VAL A 87 -4.01 3.06 5.95
C VAL A 87 -4.51 2.75 7.35
N LYS A 88 -3.74 3.04 8.39
CA LYS A 88 -4.15 2.87 9.80
C LYS A 88 -5.42 3.64 10.15
N ALA A 89 -5.58 4.84 9.60
CA ALA A 89 -6.72 5.70 9.90
C ALA A 89 -8.00 5.29 9.16
N GLU A 90 -7.88 4.78 7.92
CA GLU A 90 -9.03 4.63 7.01
C GLU A 90 -9.34 3.16 6.65
N ALA A 91 -8.48 2.19 7.02
CA ALA A 91 -8.72 0.77 6.75
C ALA A 91 -9.99 0.29 7.46
N THR A 92 -10.93 -0.26 6.68
CA THR A 92 -12.14 -0.90 7.20
C THR A 92 -12.01 -2.42 7.28
N ARG A 93 -10.98 -2.97 6.63
CA ARG A 93 -10.58 -4.37 6.72
C ARG A 93 -9.26 -4.47 7.46
N SER A 94 -9.25 -5.18 8.57
CA SER A 94 -8.01 -5.61 9.21
C SER A 94 -7.74 -7.06 8.84
N TYR A 95 -6.59 -7.29 8.26
CA TYR A 95 -6.07 -8.63 8.07
C TYR A 95 -4.89 -8.79 9.02
N SER A 96 -4.76 -9.96 9.66
CA SER A 96 -3.43 -10.39 10.08
C SER A 96 -2.54 -10.56 8.84
N TYR A 97 -1.22 -10.43 8.96
CA TYR A 97 -0.29 -10.59 7.83
C TYR A 97 -0.56 -11.87 7.03
N ALA A 98 -0.82 -12.99 7.72
CA ALA A 98 -1.16 -14.27 7.08
C ALA A 98 -2.44 -14.20 6.22
N GLN A 99 -3.46 -13.45 6.65
CA GLN A 99 -4.69 -13.29 5.88
C GLN A 99 -4.50 -12.34 4.70
N ALA A 100 -3.64 -11.32 4.82
CA ALA A 100 -3.29 -10.43 3.71
C ALA A 100 -2.48 -11.19 2.65
N GLU A 101 -1.53 -12.03 3.08
CA GLU A 101 -0.75 -12.90 2.19
C GLU A 101 -1.65 -13.92 1.47
N GLU A 102 -2.62 -14.53 2.17
CA GLU A 102 -3.56 -15.46 1.55
C GLU A 102 -4.54 -14.76 0.59
N TYR A 103 -5.00 -13.55 0.91
CA TYR A 103 -5.83 -12.75 0.00
C TYR A 103 -5.06 -12.35 -1.26
N ALA A 104 -3.81 -11.89 -1.11
CA ALA A 104 -2.93 -11.66 -2.24
C ALA A 104 -2.82 -12.92 -3.11
N LYS A 105 -2.55 -14.09 -2.53
CA LYS A 105 -2.49 -15.38 -3.26
C LYS A 105 -3.80 -15.83 -3.93
N ARG A 106 -4.96 -15.22 -3.63
CA ARG A 106 -6.27 -15.56 -4.22
C ARG A 106 -6.73 -14.57 -5.27
N CYS A 107 -6.34 -13.30 -5.12
CA CYS A 107 -6.56 -12.28 -6.14
C CYS A 107 -5.59 -12.43 -7.32
N PHE A 108 -4.52 -13.19 -7.13
CA PHE A 108 -3.45 -13.48 -8.08
C PHE A 108 -3.24 -15.00 -8.23
#